data_AF-A0A4Y9ZNQ8-F1
#
_entry.id   AF-A0A4Y9ZNQ8-F1
#
_cell.length_a   1.000
_cell.length_b   1.000
_cell.length_c   1.000
_cell.angle_alpha   90.00
_cell.angle_beta   90.00
_cell.angle_gamma   90.00
#
_symmetry.space_group_name_H-M   'P 1'
#
loop_
_entity.id
_entity.type
_entity.pdbx_description
1 polymer ?
#
loop_
_entity_poly.entity_id
_entity_poly.type
_entity_poly.pdbx_seq_one_letter_code
_entity_poly.pdbx_strand_id
1 'polypeptide(L)'
;MSYPSNYVTSTGVTPGQSSRYIVAAQAIQPAIFLDCGKMSTADFDAALRRFVNVGREHDRRMADYTAREEAGQTKPADLFKALYGYTDEEAEEFMREGTRLLKMQMANEARSKSRMAQPSRHGRGH
;
A
#
# COMPACT_ATOMS: atom_id res chain seq x y z
N MET A 1 -18.09 -0.66 25.15
CA MET A 1 -17.26 -1.74 24.59
C MET A 1 -15.99 -1.10 24.07
N SER A 2 -14.87 -1.26 24.77
CA SER A 2 -13.58 -0.66 24.42
C SER A 2 -12.68 -1.70 23.76
N TYR A 3 -12.16 -1.42 22.58
CA TYR A 3 -11.14 -2.23 21.93
C TYR A 3 -9.75 -1.80 22.43
N PRO A 4 -8.87 -2.71 22.87
CA PRO A 4 -7.49 -2.37 23.15
C PRO A 4 -6.71 -2.21 21.83
N SER A 5 -6.18 -1.00 21.63
CA SER A 5 -5.27 -0.64 20.54
C SER A 5 -3.87 -1.18 20.85
N ASN A 6 -3.52 -2.33 20.28
CA ASN A 6 -2.16 -2.85 20.32
C ASN A 6 -1.34 -2.22 19.18
N TYR A 7 -0.64 -1.14 19.47
CA TYR A 7 0.48 -0.68 18.64
C TYR A 7 1.64 -1.66 18.86
N VAL A 8 1.94 -2.49 17.87
CA VAL A 8 3.19 -3.26 17.83
C VAL A 8 4.14 -2.53 16.90
N THR A 9 5.07 -1.79 17.52
CA THR A 9 6.30 -1.32 16.89
C THR A 9 7.20 -2.55 16.70
N SER A 10 7.29 -3.06 15.48
CA SER A 10 8.26 -4.11 15.12
C SER A 10 9.28 -3.53 14.15
N THR A 11 10.39 -3.06 14.71
CA THR A 11 11.66 -2.89 14.00
C THR A 11 12.20 -4.28 13.70
N GLY A 12 11.97 -4.75 12.48
CA GLY A 12 12.43 -6.07 12.02
C GLY A 12 12.78 -6.02 10.54
N VAL A 13 13.98 -5.52 10.23
CA VAL A 13 14.55 -5.54 8.89
C VAL A 13 14.89 -6.99 8.54
N THR A 14 14.20 -7.57 7.56
CA THR A 14 14.59 -8.83 6.90
C THR A 14 14.99 -8.56 5.45
N PRO A 15 16.05 -9.22 4.93
CA PRO A 15 16.67 -8.89 3.66
C PRO A 15 15.99 -9.66 2.52
N GLY A 16 15.22 -8.94 1.73
CA GLY A 16 14.57 -9.42 0.51
C GLY A 16 14.10 -8.21 -0.27
N GLN A 17 15.03 -7.60 -1.02
CA GLN A 17 14.82 -6.35 -1.75
C GLN A 17 13.72 -6.50 -2.81
N SER A 18 12.47 -6.22 -2.44
CA SER A 18 11.48 -5.68 -3.35
C SER A 18 11.68 -4.15 -3.38
N SER A 19 12.61 -3.72 -4.24
CA SER A 19 12.71 -2.31 -4.61
C SER A 19 11.42 -1.94 -5.33
N ARG A 20 10.61 -1.05 -4.73
CA ARG A 20 9.62 -0.13 -5.37
C ARG A 20 8.33 0.13 -4.57
N TYR A 21 8.34 0.00 -3.24
CA TYR A 21 7.41 0.78 -2.42
C TYR A 21 7.85 2.25 -2.41
N ILE A 22 7.58 2.92 -3.52
CA ILE A 22 7.99 4.29 -3.73
C ILE A 22 6.82 4.99 -4.43
N VAL A 23 5.89 5.58 -3.64
CA VAL A 23 5.43 6.93 -4.00
C VAL A 23 6.71 7.70 -4.24
N ALA A 24 7.02 8.06 -5.49
CA ALA A 24 8.32 8.60 -5.94
C ALA A 24 9.10 9.32 -4.81
N ALA A 25 9.83 8.58 -3.97
CA ALA A 25 10.76 9.11 -2.99
C ALA A 25 11.93 9.76 -3.73
N GLN A 26 12.11 9.47 -5.01
CA GLN A 26 12.94 10.26 -5.91
C GLN A 26 12.37 11.65 -6.22
N ALA A 27 11.06 11.88 -6.08
CA ALA A 27 10.45 13.20 -6.12
C ALA A 27 10.33 13.86 -4.73
N ILE A 28 10.46 13.07 -3.66
CA ILE A 28 10.57 13.52 -2.26
C ILE A 28 11.97 13.17 -1.71
N GLN A 29 13.01 13.46 -2.50
CA GLN A 29 14.38 13.57 -2.00
C GLN A 29 14.95 14.93 -2.41
N PRO A 30 14.57 16.02 -1.72
CA PRO A 30 15.56 16.99 -1.34
C PRO A 30 16.23 16.45 -0.06
N ALA A 31 17.45 15.95 -0.19
CA ALA A 31 18.36 15.83 0.94
C ALA A 31 17.85 15.09 2.19
N ILE A 32 17.93 13.75 2.20
CA ILE A 32 18.46 13.07 3.39
C ILE A 32 19.98 13.28 3.40
N PHE A 33 20.38 14.53 3.43
CA PHE A 33 21.73 14.99 3.71
C PHE A 33 21.58 16.27 4.51
N LEU A 34 21.02 16.10 5.71
CA LEU A 34 20.99 17.12 6.75
C LEU A 34 22.36 17.29 7.43
N ASP A 35 23.45 16.76 6.83
CA ASP A 35 24.71 16.57 7.56
C ASP A 35 25.94 17.27 6.95
N CYS A 36 25.81 18.03 5.87
CA CYS A 36 26.86 18.97 5.44
C CYS A 36 26.20 20.20 4.80
N GLY A 37 26.04 21.26 5.58
CA GLY A 37 25.19 22.40 5.28
C GLY A 37 25.31 23.01 3.86
N LYS A 38 24.15 23.50 3.41
CA LYS A 38 23.85 24.35 2.24
C LYS A 38 23.42 23.59 0.98
N MET A 39 22.18 23.12 0.98
CA MET A 39 21.41 23.00 -0.28
C MET A 39 21.31 24.40 -0.90
N SER A 40 21.66 24.55 -2.17
CA SER A 40 21.55 25.85 -2.83
C SER A 40 20.08 26.22 -3.03
N THR A 41 19.78 27.52 -3.15
CA THR A 41 18.42 27.99 -3.49
C THR A 41 17.95 27.37 -4.81
N ALA A 42 18.86 27.18 -5.78
CA ALA A 42 18.54 26.53 -7.04
C ALA A 42 18.14 25.05 -6.87
N ASP A 43 18.81 24.31 -5.99
CA ASP A 43 18.47 22.91 -5.69
C ASP A 43 17.12 22.81 -4.96
N PHE A 44 16.84 23.74 -4.04
CA PHE A 44 15.55 23.85 -3.38
C PHE A 44 14.42 24.14 -4.38
N ASP A 45 14.61 25.13 -5.23
CA ASP A 45 13.63 25.51 -6.26
C ASP A 45 13.40 24.38 -7.26
N ALA A 46 14.46 23.66 -7.64
CA ALA A 46 14.36 22.48 -8.48
C ALA A 46 13.55 21.36 -7.80
N ALA A 47 13.75 21.12 -6.51
CA ALA A 47 12.98 20.15 -5.75
C ALA A 47 11.51 20.57 -5.63
N LEU A 48 11.22 21.84 -5.33
CA LEU A 48 9.86 22.37 -5.27
C LEU A 48 9.13 22.23 -6.61
N ARG A 49 9.79 22.56 -7.73
CA ARG A 49 9.21 22.40 -9.07
C ARG A 49 8.88 20.94 -9.37
N ARG A 50 9.76 20.00 -9.02
CA ARG A 50 9.49 18.56 -9.18
C ARG A 50 8.29 18.13 -8.35
N PHE A 51 8.22 18.56 -7.09
CA PHE A 51 7.09 18.27 -6.20
C PHE A 51 5.76 18.78 -6.77
N VAL A 52 5.71 20.05 -7.21
CA VAL A 52 4.51 20.64 -7.81
C VAL A 52 4.11 19.91 -9.09
N ASN A 53 5.07 19.51 -9.93
CA ASN A 53 4.78 18.77 -11.15
C ASN A 53 4.22 17.37 -10.86
N VAL A 54 4.76 16.67 -9.86
CA VAL A 54 4.21 15.38 -9.43
C VAL A 54 2.80 15.53 -8.85
N GLY A 55 2.55 16.57 -8.06
CA GLY A 55 1.22 16.89 -7.55
C GLY A 55 0.21 17.12 -8.68
N ARG A 56 0.57 17.96 -9.67
CA ARG A 56 -0.28 18.20 -10.86
C ARG A 56 -0.54 16.94 -11.65
N GLU A 57 0.45 16.06 -11.79
CA GLU A 57 0.28 14.80 -12.51
C GLU A 57 -0.60 13.81 -11.74
N HIS A 58 -0.50 13.81 -10.42
CA HIS A 58 -1.44 13.08 -9.56
C HIS A 58 -2.87 13.61 -9.72
N ASP A 59 -3.07 14.93 -9.66
CA ASP A 59 -4.39 15.55 -9.80
C ASP A 59 -5.02 15.23 -11.17
N ARG A 60 -4.23 15.23 -12.24
CA ARG A 60 -4.69 14.82 -13.58
C ARG A 60 -5.15 13.37 -13.62
N ARG A 61 -4.36 12.45 -13.04
CA ARG A 61 -4.71 11.02 -13.00
C ARG A 61 -5.98 10.78 -12.19
N MET A 62 -6.15 11.50 -11.09
CA MET A 62 -7.38 11.43 -10.29
C MET A 62 -8.59 12.00 -11.03
N ALA A 63 -8.46 13.14 -11.69
CA ALA A 63 -9.54 13.72 -12.48
C ALA A 63 -9.97 12.81 -13.65
N ASP A 64 -9.00 12.21 -14.36
CA ASP A 64 -9.28 11.22 -15.41
C ASP A 64 -9.99 9.97 -14.86
N TYR A 65 -9.52 9.46 -13.72
CA TYR A 65 -10.16 8.33 -13.04
C TYR A 65 -11.61 8.66 -12.66
N THR A 66 -11.86 9.81 -12.02
CA THR A 66 -13.21 10.22 -11.63
C THR A 66 -14.13 10.35 -12.84
N ALA A 67 -13.67 10.95 -13.93
CA ALA A 67 -14.46 11.05 -15.16
C ALA A 67 -14.82 9.68 -15.74
N ARG A 68 -13.87 8.73 -15.74
CA ARG A 68 -14.14 7.34 -16.17
C ARG A 68 -15.04 6.59 -15.21
N GLU A 69 -14.95 6.86 -13.91
CA GLU A 69 -15.76 6.23 -12.87
C GLU A 69 -17.22 6.69 -13.00
N GLU A 70 -17.46 7.98 -13.19
CA GLU A 70 -18.78 8.54 -13.48
C GLU A 70 -19.38 7.97 -14.77
N ALA A 71 -18.54 7.68 -15.77
CA ALA A 71 -18.94 7.02 -17.00
C ALA A 71 -19.13 5.49 -16.87
N GLY A 72 -18.82 4.89 -15.70
CA GLY A 72 -18.88 3.45 -15.49
C GLY A 72 -17.85 2.64 -16.29
N GLN A 73 -16.74 3.26 -16.67
CA GLN A 73 -15.69 2.69 -17.52
C GLN A 73 -14.44 2.27 -16.76
N THR A 74 -14.45 2.34 -15.42
CA THR A 74 -13.31 1.97 -14.58
C THR A 74 -13.29 0.48 -14.27
N LYS A 75 -12.07 -0.05 -14.20
CA LYS A 75 -11.76 -1.36 -13.63
C LYS A 75 -11.19 -1.17 -12.22
N PRO A 76 -11.28 -2.18 -11.34
CA PRO A 76 -10.68 -2.10 -10.00
C PRO A 76 -9.19 -1.72 -10.00
N ALA A 77 -8.43 -2.17 -11.01
CA ALA A 77 -7.00 -1.85 -11.16
C ALA A 77 -6.73 -0.36 -11.48
N ASP A 78 -7.68 0.33 -12.14
CA ASP A 78 -7.52 1.73 -12.54
C ASP A 78 -7.35 2.68 -11.35
N LEU A 79 -7.96 2.34 -10.20
CA LEU A 79 -7.82 3.12 -8.98
C LEU A 79 -6.38 3.14 -8.48
N PHE A 80 -5.67 2.00 -8.57
CA PHE A 80 -4.28 1.90 -8.13
C PHE A 80 -3.32 2.65 -9.06
N LYS A 81 -3.62 2.63 -10.36
CA LYS A 81 -2.90 3.45 -11.35
C LYS A 81 -3.09 4.95 -11.06
N ALA A 82 -4.32 5.35 -10.72
CA ALA A 82 -4.63 6.75 -10.41
C ALA A 82 -3.97 7.24 -9.11
N LEU A 83 -4.12 6.48 -8.01
CA LEU A 83 -3.60 6.86 -6.70
C LEU A 83 -2.08 6.74 -6.60
N TYR A 84 -1.52 5.60 -7.01
CA TYR A 84 -0.11 5.28 -6.75
C TYR A 84 0.81 5.47 -7.96
N GLY A 85 0.25 5.62 -9.15
CA GLY A 85 1.03 5.76 -10.39
C GLY A 85 1.60 4.44 -10.87
N TYR A 86 0.97 3.35 -10.47
CA TYR A 86 1.33 2.01 -10.91
C TYR A 86 1.20 1.86 -12.42
N THR A 87 2.07 1.03 -12.99
CA THR A 87 1.85 0.51 -14.34
C THR A 87 0.68 -0.48 -14.34
N ASP A 88 0.25 -0.88 -15.53
CA ASP A 88 -0.78 -1.91 -15.67
C ASP A 88 -0.35 -3.22 -15.00
N GLU A 89 0.90 -3.63 -15.17
CA GLU A 89 1.45 -4.86 -14.59
C GLU A 89 1.49 -4.79 -13.06
N GLU A 90 1.93 -3.65 -12.50
CA GLU A 90 2.01 -3.44 -11.06
C GLU A 90 0.62 -3.44 -10.41
N ALA A 91 -0.36 -2.79 -11.04
CA ALA A 91 -1.74 -2.78 -10.56
C ALA A 91 -2.38 -4.18 -10.61
N GLU A 92 -2.16 -4.92 -11.69
CA GLU A 92 -2.67 -6.29 -11.85
C GLU A 92 -1.98 -7.29 -10.91
N GLU A 93 -0.69 -7.13 -10.66
CA GLU A 93 0.02 -7.92 -9.65
C GLU A 93 -0.51 -7.65 -8.25
N PHE A 94 -0.70 -6.37 -7.90
CA PHE A 94 -1.27 -5.98 -6.61
C PHE A 94 -2.66 -6.61 -6.39
N MET A 95 -3.52 -6.58 -7.41
CA MET A 95 -4.85 -7.19 -7.35
C MET A 95 -4.80 -8.71 -7.21
N ARG A 96 -3.88 -9.38 -7.91
CA ARG A 96 -3.69 -10.84 -7.80
C ARG A 96 -3.22 -11.23 -6.41
N GLU A 97 -2.25 -10.52 -5.87
CA GLU A 97 -1.70 -10.81 -4.55
C GLU A 97 -2.72 -10.54 -3.44
N GLY A 98 -3.44 -9.41 -3.52
CA GLY A 98 -4.55 -9.12 -2.61
C GLY A 98 -5.62 -10.21 -2.63
N THR A 99 -5.98 -10.71 -3.82
CA THR A 99 -6.94 -11.82 -3.96
C THR A 99 -6.42 -13.12 -3.34
N ARG A 100 -5.13 -13.42 -3.50
CA ARG A 100 -4.49 -14.61 -2.93
C ARG A 100 -4.52 -14.57 -1.40
N LEU A 101 -4.15 -13.43 -0.82
CA LEU A 101 -4.14 -13.22 0.63
C LEU A 101 -5.54 -13.31 1.22
N LEU A 102 -6.53 -12.69 0.58
CA LEU A 102 -7.92 -12.75 1.04
C LEU A 102 -8.45 -14.19 1.05
N LYS A 103 -8.18 -14.97 -0.01
CA LYS A 103 -8.55 -16.39 -0.07
C LYS A 103 -7.91 -17.20 1.05
N MET A 104 -6.62 -16.94 1.33
CA MET A 104 -5.91 -17.61 2.42
C MET A 104 -6.52 -17.27 3.79
N GLN A 105 -6.84 -16.00 4.01
CA GLN A 105 -7.50 -15.54 5.24
C GLN A 105 -8.85 -16.23 5.42
N MET A 106 -9.71 -16.21 4.40
CA MET A 106 -11.02 -16.86 4.45
C MET A 106 -10.92 -18.36 4.74
N ALA A 107 -9.96 -19.06 4.13
CA ALA A 107 -9.72 -20.48 4.40
C ALA A 107 -9.23 -20.73 5.83
N ASN A 108 -8.41 -19.83 6.38
CA ASN A 108 -7.94 -19.92 7.77
C ASN A 108 -9.06 -19.64 8.77
N GLU A 109 -9.91 -18.64 8.50
CA GLU A 109 -11.10 -18.34 9.30
C GLU A 109 -12.09 -19.51 9.30
N ALA A 110 -12.34 -20.11 8.13
CA ALA A 110 -13.19 -21.29 8.02
C ALA A 110 -12.65 -22.46 8.84
N ARG A 111 -11.33 -22.75 8.75
CA ARG A 111 -10.68 -23.80 9.56
C ARG A 111 -10.77 -23.52 11.06
N SER A 112 -10.55 -22.28 11.46
CA SER A 112 -10.67 -21.85 12.86
C SER A 112 -12.10 -22.06 13.38
N LYS A 113 -13.12 -21.62 12.63
CA LYS A 113 -14.53 -21.82 12.97
C LYS A 113 -14.89 -23.31 13.08
N SER A 114 -14.44 -24.14 12.14
CA SER A 114 -14.66 -25.58 12.19
C SER A 114 -14.00 -26.23 13.42
N ARG A 115 -12.80 -25.80 13.81
CA ARG A 115 -12.12 -26.29 15.01
C ARG A 115 -12.87 -25.92 16.30
N MET A 116 -13.44 -24.72 16.35
CA MET A 116 -14.25 -24.27 17.49
C MET A 116 -15.60 -24.99 17.59
N ALA A 117 -16.16 -25.44 16.46
CA ALA A 117 -17.42 -26.17 16.41
C ALA A 117 -17.29 -27.67 16.73
N GLN A 118 -16.07 -28.22 16.73
CA GLN A 118 -15.83 -29.62 17.10
C GLN A 118 -15.85 -29.76 18.64
N PRO A 119 -16.76 -30.56 19.23
CA PRO A 119 -16.70 -30.82 20.66
C PRO A 119 -15.40 -31.57 21.01
N SER A 120 -14.64 -31.05 21.96
CA SER A 120 -13.48 -31.72 22.54
C SER A 120 -13.88 -33.12 23.00
N ARG A 121 -13.33 -34.17 22.38
CA ARG A 121 -13.47 -35.56 22.84
C ARG A 121 -12.51 -35.91 23.99
N HIS A 122 -11.75 -34.95 24.53
CA HIS A 122 -10.86 -35.19 25.66
C HIS A 122 -11.53 -34.77 26.97
N GLY A 123 -12.02 -35.77 27.72
CA GLY A 123 -12.42 -35.59 29.12
C GLY A 123 -13.72 -36.27 29.51
N ARG A 124 -13.85 -37.59 29.36
CA ARG A 124 -14.79 -38.38 30.18
C ARG A 124 -14.23 -39.79 30.35
N GLY A 125 -13.37 -39.92 31.35
CA GLY A 125 -12.72 -41.17 31.70
C GLY A 125 -11.84 -40.97 32.91
N HIS A 126 -12.47 -40.69 34.05
CA HIS A 126 -12.02 -41.04 35.39
C HIS A 126 -13.24 -41.13 36.29
#